data_AF-A0A376U2S7-F1
#
_entry.id   AF-A0A376U2S7-F1
#
_cell.length_a   1.000
_cell.length_b   1.000
_cell.length_c   1.000
_cell.angle_alpha   90.00
_cell.angle_beta   90.00
_cell.angle_gamma   90.00
#
_symmetry.space_group_name_H-M   'P 1'
#
loop_
_entity.id
_entity.type
_entity.pdbx_description
1 polymer ?
#
loop_
_entity_poly.entity_id
_entity_poly.type
_entity_poly.pdbx_seq_one_letter_code
_entity_poly.pdbx_strand_id
1 'polypeptide(L)' 'MSSFDYLKTAIKQQGCTLQQVADASGMTKGYLSQLLNAKIKSPSAQKLEALHRFFGA' A
#
# COMPACT_ATOMS: atom_id res chain seq x y z
N MET A 1 -6.07 -0.10 -15.79
CA MET A 1 -6.19 0.04 -14.33
C MET A 1 -4.97 -0.61 -13.71
N SER A 2 -4.10 0.16 -13.05
CA SER A 2 -2.92 -0.39 -12.39
C SER A 2 -3.35 -1.30 -11.25
N SER A 3 -2.68 -2.44 -11.06
CA SER A 3 -3.06 -3.45 -10.05
C SER A 3 -3.13 -2.93 -8.62
N PHE A 4 -2.65 -1.71 -8.34
CA PHE A 4 -2.60 -1.09 -7.01
C PHE A 4 -3.42 0.20 -6.90
N ASP A 5 -4.29 0.52 -7.86
CA ASP A 5 -5.12 1.73 -7.80
C ASP A 5 -6.10 1.70 -6.61
N TYR A 6 -6.59 0.51 -6.25
CA TYR A 6 -7.43 0.30 -5.07
C TYR A 6 -6.74 0.75 -3.77
N LEU A 7 -5.41 0.61 -3.66
CA LEU A 7 -4.65 1.08 -2.50
C LEU A 7 -4.68 2.60 -2.39
N LYS A 8 -4.53 3.34 -3.50
CA LYS A 8 -4.64 4.80 -3.48
C LYS A 8 -6.03 5.24 -3.00
N THR A 9 -7.06 4.53 -3.46
CA THR A 9 -8.44 4.81 -3.08
C THR A 9 -8.68 4.52 -1.60
N ALA A 10 -8.20 3.37 -1.10
CA ALA A 10 -8.33 2.99 0.31
C ALA A 10 -7.60 3.98 1.24
N ILE A 11 -6.38 4.40 0.89
CA ILE A 11 -5.62 5.44 1.63
C ILE A 11 -6.42 6.74 1.72
N LYS A 12 -7.01 7.19 0.60
CA LYS A 12 -7.85 8.40 0.56
C LYS A 12 -9.13 8.24 1.38
N GLN A 13 -9.80 7.10 1.27
CA GLN A 13 -11.07 6.83 1.96
C GLN A 13 -10.88 6.78 3.47
N GLN A 14 -9.79 6.19 3.95
CA GLN A 14 -9.48 6.06 5.36
C GLN A 14 -8.89 7.35 5.96
N GLY A 15 -8.57 8.35 5.12
CA GLY A 15 -7.94 9.60 5.55
C GLY A 15 -6.50 9.42 6.07
N CYS A 16 -5.88 8.27 5.77
CA CYS A 16 -4.55 7.92 6.24
C CYS A 16 -3.48 8.56 5.37
N THR A 17 -2.33 8.86 5.96
CA THR A 17 -1.14 9.24 5.17
C THR A 17 -0.37 8.01 4.71
N LEU A 18 0.38 8.15 3.62
CA LEU A 18 1.30 7.11 3.15
C LEU A 18 2.29 6.65 4.25
N GLN A 19 2.63 7.55 5.18
CA GLN A 19 3.56 7.26 6.27
C GLN A 19 2.91 6.40 7.35
N GLN A 20 1.65 6.64 7.69
CA GLN A 20 0.89 5.80 8.62
C GLN A 20 0.70 4.39 8.08
N VAL A 21 0.40 4.28 6.78
CA VAL A 21 0.29 2.97 6.11
C VAL A 21 1.63 2.26 6.14
N ALA A 22 2.74 2.98 5.88
CA ALA A 22 4.08 2.42 5.92
C ALA A 22 4.41 1.86 7.32
N ASP A 23 4.14 2.65 8.36
CA ASP A 23 4.36 2.28 9.75
C ASP A 23 3.55 1.03 10.14
N ALA A 24 2.25 1.02 9.83
CA ALA A 24 1.36 -0.09 10.16
C ALA A 24 1.60 -1.37 9.33
N SER A 25 2.10 -1.23 8.11
CA SER A 25 2.42 -2.37 7.22
C SER A 25 3.86 -2.86 7.37
N GLY A 26 4.68 -2.22 8.22
CA GLY A 26 6.10 -2.53 8.37
C GLY A 26 6.92 -2.25 7.10
N MET A 27 6.49 -1.27 6.31
CA MET A 27 7.11 -0.85 5.06
C MET A 27 7.71 0.54 5.17
N THR A 28 8.48 0.95 4.17
CA THR A 28 8.89 2.36 4.03
C THR A 28 7.93 3.13 3.14
N LYS A 29 7.77 4.43 3.40
CA LYS A 29 7.02 5.35 2.52
C LYS A 29 7.50 5.30 1.07
N GLY A 30 8.81 5.14 0.88
CA GLY A 30 9.42 4.98 -0.44
C GLY A 30 8.95 3.71 -1.16
N TYR A 31 8.88 2.59 -0.44
CA TYR A 31 8.38 1.32 -0.98
C TYR A 31 6.92 1.44 -1.43
N LEU A 32 6.05 2.06 -0.62
CA LEU A 32 4.65 2.30 -1.00
C LEU A 32 4.54 3.22 -2.21
N SER A 33 5.34 4.28 -2.27
CA SER A 33 5.38 5.16 -3.44
C SER A 33 5.76 4.38 -4.70
N GLN A 34 6.78 3.52 -4.63
CA GLN A 34 7.18 2.67 -5.75
C GLN A 34 6.09 1.65 -6.13
N LEU A 35 5.40 1.06 -5.15
CA LEU A 35 4.28 0.14 -5.37
C LEU A 35 3.13 0.83 -6.10
N LEU A 36 2.71 2.01 -5.62
CA LEU A 36 1.61 2.80 -6.17
C LEU A 36 1.93 3.41 -7.54
N ASN A 37 3.21 3.62 -7.84
CA ASN A 37 3.69 4.06 -9.15
C ASN A 37 4.03 2.87 -10.09
N ALA A 38 3.62 1.65 -9.75
CA ALA A 38 3.90 0.43 -10.53
C ALA A 38 5.39 0.20 -10.85
N LYS A 39 6.30 0.77 -10.05
CA LYS A 39 7.75 0.53 -10.16
C LYS A 39 8.14 -0.85 -9.63
N ILE A 40 7.29 -1.47 -8.83
CA ILE A 40 7.50 -2.81 -8.28
C ILE A 40 6.74 -3.81 -9.15
N LYS A 41 7.48 -4.70 -9.83
CA LYS A 41 6.92 -5.75 -10.69
C LYS A 41 6.36 -6.94 -9.90
N SER A 42 7.01 -7.29 -8.79
CA SER A 42 6.62 -8.43 -7.93
C SER A 42 6.76 -8.05 -6.46
N PRO A 43 5.72 -7.45 -5.84
CA PRO A 43 5.68 -7.34 -4.38
C PRO A 43 5.52 -8.72 -3.75
N SER A 44 6.09 -8.92 -2.57
CA SER A 44 5.94 -10.18 -1.84
C SER A 44 4.51 -10.32 -1.28
N ALA A 45 4.01 -11.56 -1.20
CA ALA A 45 2.67 -11.83 -0.68
C ALA A 45 2.46 -11.26 0.73
N GLN A 46 3.41 -11.48 1.64
CA GLN A 46 3.39 -10.93 3.00
C GLN A 46 3.17 -9.41 3.05
N LYS A 47 3.76 -8.69 2.08
CA LYS A 47 3.66 -7.24 1.96
C LYS A 47 2.27 -6.81 1.49
N LEU A 48 1.68 -7.56 0.56
CA LEU A 48 0.30 -7.34 0.13
C LEU A 48 -0.69 -7.67 1.24
N GLU A 49 -0.47 -8.76 1.97
CA GLU A 49 -1.30 -9.16 3.10
C GLU A 49 -1.30 -8.12 4.22
N ALA A 50 -0.13 -7.53 4.54
CA ALA A 50 -0.05 -6.46 5.53
C ALA A 50 -0.89 -5.24 5.12
N LEU A 51 -0.90 -4.89 3.83
CA LEU A 51 -1.72 -3.81 3.31
C LEU A 51 -3.20 -4.17 3.33
N HIS A 52 -3.58 -5.36 2.87
CA HIS A 52 -4.97 -5.83 2.94
C HIS A 52 -5.50 -5.85 4.37
N ARG A 53 -4.68 -6.30 5.32
CA ARG A 53 -5.03 -6.30 6.75
C ARG A 53 -5.17 -4.90 7.32
N PHE A 54 -4.38 -3.95 6.85
CA PHE A 54 -4.47 -2.54 7.28
C PHE A 54 -5.72 -1.84 6.76
N PHE A 55 -6.07 -2.06 5.49
CA PHE A 55 -7.25 -1.46 4.88
C PHE A 55 -8.56 -2.17 5.26
N GLY A 56 -8.47 -3.39 5.79
CA GLY A 56 -9.64 -4.22 6.09
C GLY A 56 -10.25 -4.74 4.80
N ALA A 57 -10.02 -6.02 4.52
CA ALA A 57 -10.83 -6.75 3.55
C ALA A 57 -12.28 -6.84 4.04
#